data_AF-A0A1I4ERF4-F1
#
_entry.id   AF-A0A1I4ERF4-F1
#
_cell.length_a   1.000
_cell.length_b   1.000
_cell.length_c   1.000
_cell.angle_alpha   90.00
_cell.angle_beta   90.00
_cell.angle_gamma   90.00
#
_symmetry.space_group_name_H-M   'P 1'
#
loop_
_entity.id
_entity.type
_entity.pdbx_description
1 polymer ?
#
loop_
_entity_poly.entity_id
_entity_poly.type
_entity_poly.pdbx_seq_one_letter_code
_entity_poly.pdbx_strand_id
1 'polypeptide(L)'
;MAARFSDRTRLILGAALALSLAACAAPRPIASRETVPLPPMTGAGDPMRAAVTSAAYAFADTRRLDGQPAEAARAVARLEWLAAELPADPYWTAASPMAAAMLRQGRDEVRGSIGIPLALPADAVARAMIGAAAAIDAGNPQAGAAALAPVAAGQPGALLARLDHLPQSGDANAATAMAYAELIRLGRDEGLNE
;
A
#
# COMPACT_ATOMS: atom_id res chain seq x y z
N MET A 1 61.99 21.13 -40.93
CA MET A 1 60.61 21.49 -41.33
C MET A 1 59.71 21.20 -40.13
N ALA A 2 59.52 22.19 -39.25
CA ALA A 2 58.86 22.03 -37.95
C ALA A 2 57.41 22.55 -38.02
N ALA A 3 56.43 21.69 -37.77
CA ALA A 3 55.02 22.03 -37.79
C ALA A 3 54.63 22.84 -36.54
N ARG A 4 54.28 24.11 -36.73
CA ARG A 4 53.70 24.98 -35.70
C ARG A 4 52.22 24.61 -35.52
N PHE A 5 51.91 23.82 -34.50
CA PHE A 5 50.51 23.58 -34.09
C PHE A 5 49.98 24.80 -33.32
N SER A 6 48.86 25.35 -33.81
CA SER A 6 48.21 26.56 -33.30
C SER A 6 47.66 26.37 -31.87
N ASP A 7 47.97 27.32 -30.99
CA ASP A 7 47.51 27.42 -29.58
C ASP A 7 46.00 27.27 -29.41
N ARG A 8 45.22 27.67 -30.43
CA ARG A 8 43.76 27.55 -30.45
C ARG A 8 43.28 26.10 -30.43
N THR A 9 44.06 25.18 -30.98
CA THR A 9 43.72 23.74 -31.04
C THR A 9 43.89 23.07 -29.67
N ARG A 10 44.83 23.56 -28.85
CA ARG A 10 45.06 23.05 -27.48
C ARG A 10 43.97 23.49 -26.51
N LEU A 11 43.44 24.71 -26.69
CA LEU A 11 42.34 25.23 -25.86
C LEU A 11 41.02 24.49 -26.09
N ILE A 12 40.71 24.11 -27.33
CA ILE A 12 39.46 23.39 -27.65
C ILE A 12 39.52 21.94 -27.15
N LEU A 13 40.68 21.27 -27.24
CA LEU A 13 40.85 19.91 -26.73
C LEU A 13 40.80 19.85 -25.19
N GLY A 14 41.32 20.88 -24.50
CA GLY A 14 41.23 20.98 -23.03
C GLY A 14 39.80 21.20 -22.52
N ALA A 15 39.00 22.01 -23.23
CA ALA A 15 37.61 22.27 -22.85
C ALA A 15 36.69 21.05 -23.09
N ALA A 16 36.93 20.27 -24.16
CA ALA A 16 36.17 19.06 -24.43
C ALA A 16 36.45 17.95 -23.40
N LEU A 17 37.68 17.84 -22.92
CA LEU A 17 38.06 16.84 -21.91
C LEU A 17 37.50 17.20 -20.51
N ALA A 18 37.39 18.49 -20.19
CA ALA A 18 36.83 18.95 -18.91
C ALA A 18 35.31 18.71 -18.81
N LEU A 19 34.57 18.75 -19.91
CA LEU A 19 33.12 18.45 -19.90
C LEU A 19 32.81 16.95 -19.73
N SER A 20 33.73 16.05 -20.10
CA SER A 20 33.52 14.60 -19.96
C SER A 20 33.64 14.08 -18.52
N LEU A 21 34.25 14.83 -17.59
CA LEU A 21 34.37 14.39 -16.18
C LEU A 21 33.20 14.81 -15.28
N ALA A 22 32.33 15.72 -15.71
CA ALA A 22 31.13 16.10 -14.94
C ALA A 22 29.95 15.13 -15.10
N ALA A 23 30.09 14.11 -15.96
CA ALA A 23 29.08 13.07 -16.18
C ALA A 23 29.21 11.87 -15.23
N CYS A 24 30.09 11.94 -14.22
CA CYS A 24 30.06 11.00 -13.10
C CYS A 24 28.72 11.11 -12.40
N ALA A 25 27.83 10.19 -12.78
CA ALA A 25 26.53 9.93 -12.22
C ALA A 25 26.53 10.20 -10.71
N ALA A 26 25.91 11.30 -10.29
CA ALA A 26 25.47 11.44 -8.92
C ALA A 26 24.66 10.16 -8.62
N PRO A 27 24.94 9.44 -7.51
CA PRO A 27 24.10 8.33 -7.10
C PRO A 27 22.68 8.86 -7.05
N ARG A 28 21.81 8.37 -7.95
CA ARG A 28 20.39 8.67 -7.82
C ARG A 28 20.02 8.21 -6.41
N PRO A 29 19.43 9.08 -5.56
CA PRO A 29 18.93 8.60 -4.29
C PRO A 29 18.02 7.41 -4.61
N ILE A 30 18.38 6.24 -4.08
CA ILE A 30 17.52 5.06 -4.16
C ILE A 30 16.22 5.55 -3.54
N ALA A 31 15.16 5.66 -4.33
CA ALA A 31 13.86 6.06 -3.81
C ALA A 31 13.55 5.08 -2.69
N SER A 32 13.62 5.54 -1.44
CA SER A 32 13.24 4.77 -0.28
C SER A 32 11.79 4.39 -0.53
N ARG A 33 11.53 3.10 -0.74
CA ARG A 33 10.19 2.58 -0.90
C ARG A 33 9.36 3.11 0.26
N GLU A 34 8.35 3.92 -0.03
CA GLU A 34 7.48 4.42 1.02
C GLU A 34 6.70 3.22 1.55
N THR A 35 7.00 2.83 2.79
CA THR A 35 6.38 1.68 3.44
C THR A 35 4.91 1.99 3.69
N VAL A 36 4.02 1.13 3.19
CA VAL A 36 2.61 1.22 3.52
C VAL A 36 2.47 0.88 5.02
N PRO A 37 1.82 1.71 5.84
CA PRO A 37 1.63 1.39 7.25
C PRO A 37 0.57 0.30 7.43
N LEU A 38 0.81 -0.59 8.38
CA LEU A 38 -0.19 -1.54 8.86
C LEU A 38 -0.92 -0.94 10.07
N PRO A 39 -2.26 -1.04 10.18
CA PRO A 39 -2.98 -0.61 11.38
C PRO A 39 -2.48 -1.35 12.63
N PRO A 40 -2.54 -0.75 13.84
CA PRO A 40 -2.20 -1.45 15.07
C PRO A 40 -3.01 -2.74 15.25
N MET A 41 -2.33 -3.82 15.64
CA MET A 41 -2.94 -5.14 15.88
C MET A 41 -2.44 -5.70 17.20
N THR A 42 -3.35 -6.17 18.05
CA THR A 42 -3.00 -6.80 19.33
C THR A 42 -2.68 -8.28 19.12
N GLY A 43 -1.62 -8.79 19.74
CA GLY A 43 -1.31 -10.23 19.76
C GLY A 43 -0.77 -10.83 18.45
N ALA A 44 -0.43 -10.00 17.47
CA ALA A 44 0.11 -10.47 16.19
C ALA A 44 1.61 -10.79 16.32
N GLY A 45 1.96 -12.07 16.51
CA GLY A 45 3.35 -12.52 16.40
C GLY A 45 3.95 -12.30 15.00
N ASP A 46 3.19 -12.63 13.95
CA ASP A 46 3.51 -12.33 12.55
C ASP A 46 2.49 -11.32 11.99
N PRO A 47 2.92 -10.11 11.58
CA PRO A 47 2.04 -9.10 11.01
C PRO A 47 1.40 -9.53 9.68
N MET A 48 2.07 -10.33 8.85
CA MET A 48 1.50 -10.85 7.60
C MET A 48 0.33 -11.78 7.90
N ARG A 49 0.55 -12.75 8.79
CA ARG A 49 -0.47 -13.69 9.25
C ARG A 49 -1.69 -12.94 9.78
N ALA A 50 -1.47 -11.97 10.68
CA ALA A 50 -2.56 -11.20 11.27
C ALA A 50 -3.34 -10.39 10.22
N ALA A 51 -2.64 -9.72 9.31
CA ALA A 51 -3.26 -8.94 8.24
C ALA A 51 -4.10 -9.81 7.30
N VAL A 52 -3.56 -10.95 6.85
CA VAL A 52 -4.28 -11.90 5.98
C VAL A 52 -5.53 -12.43 6.66
N THR A 53 -5.40 -12.96 7.89
CA THR A 53 -6.54 -13.55 8.62
C THR A 53 -7.64 -12.53 8.90
N SER A 54 -7.28 -11.33 9.36
CA SER A 54 -8.26 -10.29 9.64
C SER A 54 -8.92 -9.71 8.40
N ALA A 55 -8.18 -9.55 7.29
CA ALA A 55 -8.75 -9.13 6.02
C ALA A 55 -9.71 -10.19 5.45
N ALA A 56 -9.31 -11.47 5.47
CA ALA A 56 -10.18 -12.57 5.05
C ALA A 56 -11.47 -12.62 5.89
N TYR A 57 -11.37 -12.44 7.20
CA TYR A 57 -12.54 -12.36 8.07
C TYR A 57 -13.46 -11.18 7.73
N ALA A 58 -12.89 -9.99 7.52
CA ALA A 58 -13.64 -8.77 7.22
C ALA A 58 -14.35 -8.80 5.86
N PHE A 59 -13.65 -9.25 4.80
CA PHE A 59 -14.18 -9.26 3.44
C PHE A 59 -15.01 -10.50 3.09
N ALA A 60 -14.95 -11.56 3.89
CA ALA A 60 -15.88 -12.69 3.76
C ALA A 60 -17.35 -12.26 3.93
N ASP A 61 -17.62 -11.27 4.79
CA ASP A 61 -18.96 -10.71 4.99
C ASP A 61 -18.89 -9.29 5.58
N THR A 62 -18.85 -8.27 4.71
CA THR A 62 -18.70 -6.87 5.13
C THR A 62 -19.87 -6.34 5.96
N ARG A 63 -21.05 -6.98 5.91
CA ARG A 63 -22.21 -6.64 6.74
C ARG A 63 -21.93 -6.76 8.24
N ARG A 64 -20.93 -7.57 8.61
CA ARG A 64 -20.46 -7.67 10.01
C ARG A 64 -19.81 -6.39 10.51
N LEU A 65 -19.44 -5.48 9.59
CA LEU A 65 -18.84 -4.18 9.86
C LEU A 65 -19.87 -3.04 9.81
N ASP A 66 -21.16 -3.34 9.57
CA ASP A 66 -22.21 -2.32 9.57
C ASP A 66 -22.25 -1.59 10.92
N GLY A 67 -22.25 -0.26 10.86
CA GLY A 67 -22.17 0.61 12.04
C GLY A 67 -20.81 0.60 12.74
N GLN A 68 -19.77 0.01 12.13
CA GLN A 68 -18.40 -0.05 12.67
C GLN A 68 -17.39 0.58 11.69
N PRO A 69 -17.49 1.89 11.40
CA PRO A 69 -16.67 2.54 10.38
C PRO A 69 -15.18 2.54 10.72
N ALA A 70 -14.81 2.50 12.00
CA ALA A 70 -13.42 2.35 12.42
C ALA A 70 -12.84 0.98 12.03
N GLU A 71 -13.61 -0.11 12.20
CA GLU A 71 -13.15 -1.44 11.82
C GLU A 71 -13.15 -1.62 10.30
N ALA A 72 -14.14 -1.06 9.60
CA ALA A 72 -14.15 -1.00 8.14
C ALA A 72 -12.91 -0.26 7.60
N ALA A 73 -12.57 0.91 8.18
CA ALA A 73 -11.37 1.64 7.81
C ALA A 73 -10.09 0.81 8.03
N ARG A 74 -9.99 0.12 9.18
CA ARG A 74 -8.86 -0.81 9.43
C ARG A 74 -8.82 -1.96 8.41
N ALA A 75 -9.95 -2.55 8.04
CA ALA A 75 -10.01 -3.60 7.03
C ALA A 75 -9.50 -3.10 5.66
N VAL A 76 -9.92 -1.92 5.23
CA VAL A 76 -9.43 -1.28 3.99
C VAL A 76 -7.92 -1.02 4.09
N ALA A 77 -7.44 -0.45 5.19
CA ALA A 77 -6.00 -0.20 5.39
C ALA A 77 -5.16 -1.49 5.35
N ARG A 78 -5.66 -2.59 5.90
CA ARG A 78 -4.99 -3.90 5.81
C ARG A 78 -4.96 -4.41 4.37
N LEU A 79 -6.04 -4.23 3.60
CA LEU A 79 -6.06 -4.61 2.18
C LEU A 79 -5.07 -3.78 1.35
N GLU A 80 -4.97 -2.47 1.61
CA GLU A 80 -3.96 -1.58 1.02
C GLU A 80 -2.53 -2.10 1.27
N TRP A 81 -2.26 -2.46 2.53
CA TRP A 81 -0.99 -3.00 2.96
C TRP A 81 -0.69 -4.36 2.30
N LEU A 82 -1.64 -5.30 2.32
CA LEU A 82 -1.48 -6.62 1.70
C LEU A 82 -1.20 -6.52 0.19
N ALA A 83 -1.95 -5.67 -0.52
CA ALA A 83 -1.77 -5.47 -1.96
C ALA A 83 -0.43 -4.81 -2.32
N ALA A 84 0.22 -4.11 -1.38
CA ALA A 84 1.52 -3.48 -1.55
C ALA A 84 2.70 -4.37 -1.10
N GLU A 85 2.56 -5.09 0.00
CA GLU A 85 3.64 -5.86 0.63
C GLU A 85 3.76 -7.30 0.11
N LEU A 86 2.66 -8.02 -0.16
CA LEU A 86 2.76 -9.40 -0.70
C LEU A 86 3.58 -9.50 -1.99
N PRO A 87 3.41 -8.60 -2.99
CA PRO A 87 4.21 -8.62 -4.21
C PRO A 87 5.71 -8.35 -3.99
N ALA A 88 6.11 -7.98 -2.76
CA ALA A 88 7.47 -7.65 -2.42
C ALA A 88 8.12 -8.61 -1.44
N ASP A 89 7.34 -9.45 -0.76
CA ASP A 89 7.89 -10.56 0.00
C ASP A 89 8.39 -11.63 -0.99
N PRO A 90 9.71 -11.89 -1.05
CA PRO A 90 10.30 -12.87 -1.96
C PRO A 90 9.73 -14.29 -1.77
N TYR A 91 9.30 -14.61 -0.55
CA TYR A 91 8.71 -15.90 -0.24
C TYR A 91 7.31 -16.02 -0.82
N TRP A 92 6.48 -14.99 -0.67
CA TRP A 92 5.12 -14.97 -1.23
C TRP A 92 5.10 -14.91 -2.75
N THR A 93 5.97 -14.10 -3.34
CA THR A 93 6.07 -13.98 -4.80
C THR A 93 6.53 -15.28 -5.46
N ALA A 94 7.44 -16.03 -4.83
CA ALA A 94 7.82 -17.35 -5.29
C ALA A 94 6.69 -18.39 -5.11
N ALA A 95 5.92 -18.27 -4.02
CA ALA A 95 4.89 -19.23 -3.66
C ALA A 95 3.57 -19.06 -4.43
N SER A 96 3.09 -17.83 -4.59
CA SER A 96 1.78 -17.54 -5.20
C SER A 96 1.73 -16.15 -5.86
N PRO A 97 2.28 -16.00 -7.09
CA PRO A 97 2.17 -14.77 -7.88
C PRO A 97 0.71 -14.35 -8.14
N MET A 98 -0.20 -15.33 -8.20
CA MET A 98 -1.63 -15.11 -8.42
C MET A 98 -2.28 -14.36 -7.26
N ALA A 99 -1.99 -14.76 -6.01
CA ALA A 99 -2.55 -14.10 -4.82
C ALA A 99 -2.21 -12.60 -4.79
N ALA A 100 -0.97 -12.24 -5.15
CA ALA A 100 -0.53 -10.85 -5.24
C ALA A 100 -1.30 -10.05 -6.31
N ALA A 101 -1.61 -10.65 -7.46
CA ALA A 101 -2.41 -10.00 -8.49
C ALA A 101 -3.88 -9.82 -8.06
N MET A 102 -4.47 -10.86 -7.47
CA MET A 102 -5.85 -10.82 -6.97
C MET A 102 -6.02 -9.75 -5.88
N LEU A 103 -5.06 -9.60 -4.96
CA LEU A 103 -5.13 -8.58 -3.92
C LEU A 103 -5.13 -7.15 -4.47
N ARG A 104 -4.35 -6.88 -5.53
CA ARG A 104 -4.40 -5.57 -6.20
C ARG A 104 -5.76 -5.32 -6.85
N GLN A 105 -6.34 -6.33 -7.50
CA GLN A 105 -7.67 -6.24 -8.09
C GLN A 105 -8.74 -6.00 -7.02
N GLY A 106 -8.73 -6.77 -5.92
CA GLY A 106 -9.66 -6.59 -4.81
C GLY A 106 -9.54 -5.23 -4.14
N ARG A 107 -8.31 -4.72 -3.96
CA ARG A 107 -8.07 -3.35 -3.49
C ARG A 107 -8.71 -2.33 -4.44
N ASP A 108 -8.51 -2.48 -5.74
CA ASP A 108 -9.03 -1.52 -6.73
C ASP A 108 -10.56 -1.55 -6.78
N GLU A 109 -11.20 -2.73 -6.66
CA GLU A 109 -12.66 -2.85 -6.51
C GLU A 109 -13.16 -2.12 -5.26
N VAL A 110 -12.54 -2.35 -4.10
CA VAL A 110 -12.92 -1.71 -2.83
C VAL A 110 -12.74 -0.20 -2.91
N ARG A 111 -11.62 0.29 -3.47
CA ARG A 111 -11.41 1.73 -3.69
C ARG A 111 -12.50 2.32 -4.58
N GLY A 112 -12.82 1.65 -5.68
CA GLY A 112 -13.88 2.06 -6.60
C GLY A 112 -15.26 2.14 -5.92
N SER A 113 -15.60 1.14 -5.10
CA SER A 113 -16.91 1.07 -4.43
C SER A 113 -17.08 2.15 -3.36
N ILE A 114 -16.00 2.57 -2.69
CA ILE A 114 -16.05 3.62 -1.67
C ILE A 114 -15.69 5.03 -2.20
N GLY A 115 -15.30 5.14 -3.46
CA GLY A 115 -15.05 6.41 -4.14
C GLY A 115 -13.63 6.98 -3.94
N ILE A 116 -12.64 6.12 -3.69
CA ILE A 116 -11.22 6.49 -3.61
C ILE A 116 -10.60 6.42 -5.00
N PRO A 117 -9.92 7.47 -5.48
CA PRO A 117 -9.23 7.43 -6.77
C PRO A 117 -8.15 6.34 -6.83
N LEU A 118 -8.18 5.50 -7.88
CA LEU A 118 -7.23 4.39 -8.04
C LEU A 118 -5.77 4.83 -8.17
N ALA A 119 -5.53 6.03 -8.69
CA ALA A 119 -4.20 6.60 -8.86
C ALA A 119 -3.53 7.00 -7.53
N LEU A 120 -4.25 6.98 -6.39
CA LEU A 120 -3.65 7.36 -5.12
C LEU A 120 -2.63 6.31 -4.63
N PRO A 121 -1.50 6.76 -4.06
CA PRO A 121 -0.55 5.88 -3.40
C PRO A 121 -1.20 5.06 -2.28
N ALA A 122 -0.81 3.78 -2.14
CA ALA A 122 -1.35 2.88 -1.12
C ALA A 122 -1.04 3.35 0.31
N ASP A 123 0.14 3.93 0.52
CA ASP A 123 0.54 4.49 1.81
C ASP A 123 -0.37 5.66 2.23
N ALA A 124 -0.73 6.55 1.30
CA ALA A 124 -1.60 7.68 1.57
C ALA A 124 -3.01 7.22 1.98
N VAL A 125 -3.55 6.21 1.28
CA VAL A 125 -4.85 5.61 1.62
C VAL A 125 -4.81 4.91 2.96
N ALA A 126 -3.80 4.07 3.22
CA ALA A 126 -3.65 3.37 4.49
C ALA A 126 -3.52 4.35 5.67
N ARG A 127 -2.72 5.43 5.54
CA ARG A 127 -2.59 6.46 6.59
C ARG A 127 -3.90 7.17 6.87
N ALA A 128 -4.63 7.58 5.83
CA ALA A 128 -5.92 8.23 5.98
C ALA A 128 -6.92 7.33 6.71
N MET A 129 -6.98 6.05 6.35
CA MET A 129 -7.85 5.06 6.99
C MET A 129 -7.47 4.78 8.45
N ILE A 130 -6.17 4.64 8.74
CA ILE A 130 -5.67 4.46 10.12
C ILE A 130 -6.00 5.68 10.98
N GLY A 131 -5.77 6.89 10.45
CA GLY A 131 -6.10 8.14 11.14
C GLY A 131 -7.60 8.28 11.39
N ALA A 132 -8.42 7.90 10.41
CA ALA A 132 -9.87 7.90 10.54
C ALA A 132 -10.34 6.94 11.64
N ALA A 133 -9.85 5.70 11.61
CA ALA A 133 -10.17 4.70 12.63
C ALA A 133 -9.81 5.17 14.04
N ALA A 134 -8.60 5.71 14.23
CA ALA A 134 -8.15 6.22 15.52
C ALA A 134 -9.02 7.39 16.03
N ALA A 135 -9.42 8.31 15.15
CA ALA A 135 -10.29 9.43 15.51
C ALA A 135 -11.71 8.97 15.89
N ILE A 136 -12.26 7.98 15.18
CA ILE A 136 -13.58 7.42 15.46
C ILE A 136 -13.57 6.66 16.79
N ASP A 137 -12.54 5.84 17.06
CA ASP A 137 -12.39 5.14 18.34
C ASP A 137 -12.28 6.12 19.53
N ALA A 138 -11.70 7.30 19.30
CA ALA A 138 -11.65 8.39 20.27
C ALA A 138 -12.98 9.16 20.43
N GLY A 139 -14.06 8.73 19.78
CA GLY A 139 -15.37 9.37 19.83
C GLY A 139 -15.47 10.65 18.99
N ASN A 140 -14.56 10.86 18.03
CA ASN A 140 -14.51 12.07 17.21
C ASN A 140 -14.70 11.75 15.70
N PRO A 141 -15.95 11.50 15.25
CA PRO A 141 -16.23 11.19 13.86
C PRO A 141 -15.92 12.34 12.90
N GLN A 142 -15.98 13.60 13.36
CA GLN A 142 -15.61 14.76 12.55
C GLN A 142 -14.10 14.77 12.24
N ALA A 143 -13.26 14.47 13.23
CA ALA A 143 -11.83 14.27 13.00
C ALA A 143 -11.57 13.04 12.12
N GLY A 144 -12.40 12.00 12.22
CA GLY A 144 -12.37 10.85 11.31
C GLY A 144 -12.60 11.25 9.85
N ALA A 145 -13.65 12.02 9.58
CA ALA A 145 -13.90 12.56 8.24
C ALA A 145 -12.76 13.48 7.76
N ALA A 146 -12.21 14.31 8.65
CA ALA A 146 -11.07 15.17 8.31
C ALA A 146 -9.82 14.35 7.91
N ALA A 147 -9.55 13.24 8.60
CA ALA A 147 -8.44 12.34 8.26
C ALA A 147 -8.61 11.68 6.87
N LEU A 148 -9.86 11.48 6.43
CA LEU A 148 -10.19 10.94 5.09
C LEU A 148 -10.11 11.97 3.96
N ALA A 149 -10.08 13.27 4.28
CA ALA A 149 -10.12 14.34 3.28
C ALA A 149 -9.08 14.22 2.14
N PRO A 150 -7.82 13.81 2.39
CA PRO A 150 -6.81 13.67 1.33
C PRO A 150 -7.16 12.60 0.28
N VAL A 151 -7.99 11.61 0.62
CA VAL A 151 -8.28 10.46 -0.25
C VAL A 151 -9.73 10.40 -0.73
N ALA A 152 -10.59 11.28 -0.24
CA ALA A 152 -12.03 11.25 -0.48
C ALA A 152 -12.50 12.05 -1.71
N ALA A 153 -11.60 12.53 -2.57
CA ALA A 153 -11.94 13.34 -3.75
C ALA A 153 -12.94 14.49 -3.44
N GLY A 154 -12.72 15.19 -2.32
CA GLY A 154 -13.57 16.29 -1.86
C GLY A 154 -14.86 15.87 -1.12
N GLN A 155 -15.11 14.57 -0.91
CA GLN A 155 -16.32 14.05 -0.27
C GLN A 155 -16.03 13.18 0.98
N PRO A 156 -15.30 13.70 1.99
CA PRO A 156 -14.92 12.91 3.17
C PRO A 156 -16.11 12.35 3.94
N GLY A 157 -17.21 13.10 4.06
CA GLY A 157 -18.42 12.62 4.73
C GLY A 157 -19.10 11.45 4.00
N ALA A 158 -19.09 11.47 2.66
CA ALA A 158 -19.62 10.37 1.87
C ALA A 158 -18.73 9.11 1.96
N LEU A 159 -17.41 9.30 1.97
CA LEU A 159 -16.47 8.19 2.21
C LEU A 159 -16.70 7.58 3.60
N LEU A 160 -16.85 8.40 4.64
CA LEU A 160 -17.14 7.91 5.98
C LEU A 160 -18.48 7.14 6.05
N ALA A 161 -19.53 7.65 5.39
CA ALA A 161 -20.82 6.95 5.32
C ALA A 161 -20.74 5.60 4.59
N ARG A 162 -19.89 5.48 3.57
CA ARG A 162 -19.63 4.20 2.91
C ARG A 162 -18.79 3.26 3.77
N LEU A 163 -17.91 3.76 4.63
CA LEU A 163 -17.21 2.92 5.61
C LEU A 163 -18.15 2.43 6.70
N ASP A 164 -19.16 3.22 7.07
CA ASP A 164 -20.20 2.83 8.03
C ASP A 164 -21.07 1.66 7.51
N HIS A 165 -21.19 1.55 6.19
CA HIS A 165 -21.86 0.48 5.47
C HIS A 165 -21.01 -0.02 4.30
N LEU A 166 -19.89 -0.69 4.62
CA LEU A 166 -18.90 -1.09 3.64
C LEU A 166 -19.52 -2.00 2.55
N PRO A 167 -19.53 -1.59 1.28
CA PRO A 167 -20.08 -2.40 0.21
C PRO A 167 -19.39 -3.75 0.11
N GLN A 168 -20.16 -4.79 -0.21
CA GLN A 168 -19.57 -6.10 -0.53
C GLN A 168 -18.66 -5.99 -1.75
N SER A 169 -17.57 -6.75 -1.74
CA SER A 169 -16.59 -6.81 -2.81
C SER A 169 -16.28 -8.27 -3.11
N GLY A 170 -16.61 -8.70 -4.33
CA GLY A 170 -16.39 -10.07 -4.76
C GLY A 170 -14.91 -10.40 -4.90
N ASP A 171 -14.14 -9.45 -5.45
CA ASP A 171 -12.72 -9.61 -5.70
C ASP A 171 -11.92 -9.51 -4.40
N ALA A 172 -12.26 -8.61 -3.46
CA ALA A 172 -11.56 -8.56 -2.18
C ALA A 172 -11.83 -9.81 -1.32
N ASN A 173 -13.06 -10.34 -1.34
CA ASN A 173 -13.37 -11.61 -0.71
C ASN A 173 -12.52 -12.75 -1.32
N ALA A 174 -12.58 -12.92 -2.63
CA ALA A 174 -11.83 -13.97 -3.32
C ALA A 174 -10.30 -13.84 -3.12
N ALA A 175 -9.77 -12.63 -3.19
CA ALA A 175 -8.34 -12.36 -3.02
C ALA A 175 -7.85 -12.65 -1.60
N THR A 176 -8.59 -12.20 -0.58
CA THR A 176 -8.20 -12.43 0.81
C THR A 176 -8.38 -13.88 1.24
N ALA A 177 -9.41 -14.57 0.72
CA ALA A 177 -9.59 -16.00 0.90
C ALA A 177 -8.44 -16.81 0.25
N MET A 178 -8.01 -16.44 -0.95
CA MET A 178 -6.85 -17.05 -1.61
C MET A 178 -5.56 -16.84 -0.79
N ALA A 179 -5.30 -15.60 -0.35
CA ALA A 179 -4.15 -15.29 0.49
C ALA A 179 -4.18 -16.11 1.80
N TYR A 180 -5.35 -16.29 2.40
CA TYR A 180 -5.50 -17.12 3.59
C TYR A 180 -5.23 -18.61 3.33
N ALA A 181 -5.71 -19.15 2.20
CA ALA A 181 -5.43 -20.52 1.82
C ALA A 181 -3.93 -20.77 1.58
N GLU A 182 -3.24 -19.82 0.96
CA GLU A 182 -1.78 -19.88 0.75
C GLU A 182 -0.99 -19.78 2.05
N LEU A 183 -1.44 -18.93 2.98
CA LEU A 183 -0.84 -18.80 4.31
C LEU A 183 -0.80 -20.16 5.04
N ILE A 184 -1.92 -20.90 5.00
CA ILE A 184 -2.04 -22.25 5.57
C ILE A 184 -1.15 -23.23 4.80
N ARG A 185 -1.20 -23.21 3.46
CA ARG A 185 -0.39 -24.12 2.62
C ARG A 185 1.11 -23.97 2.88
N LEU A 186 1.56 -22.77 3.25
CA LEU A 186 2.95 -22.45 3.53
C LEU A 186 3.37 -22.75 4.98
N GLY A 187 2.46 -23.21 5.85
CA GLY A 187 2.75 -23.49 7.26
C GLY A 187 3.09 -22.25 8.08
N ARG A 188 2.73 -21.05 7.60
CA ARG A 188 2.89 -19.79 8.36
C ARG A 188 1.78 -19.59 9.40
N ASP A 189 0.94 -20.59 9.63
CA ASP A 189 -0.12 -20.62 10.63
C ASP A 189 0.27 -21.35 11.93
N GLU A 190 1.41 -22.06 11.99
CA GLU A 190 1.86 -22.98 13.06
C GLU A 190 2.09 -22.38 14.48
N GLY A 191 1.45 -21.27 14.85
CA GLY A 191 1.43 -20.72 16.20
C GLY A 191 0.05 -20.74 16.87
N LEU A 192 -0.81 -21.72 16.56
CA LEU A 192 -2.15 -21.89 17.15
C LEU A 192 -2.24 -23.00 18.22
N ASN A 193 -1.13 -23.72 18.48
CA ASN A 193 -1.09 -24.89 19.37
C ASN A 193 -0.20 -24.70 20.62
N GLU A 194 0.22 -23.48 20.93
CA GLU A 194 0.93 -23.12 22.16
C GLU A 194 0.16 -22.04 22.93
#